data_AF-A0AAW0CCP4-F1
#
_entry.id   AF-A0AAW0CCP4-F1
#
_cell.length_a   1.000
_cell.length_b   1.000
_cell.length_c   1.000
_cell.angle_alpha   90.00
_cell.angle_beta   90.00
_cell.angle_gamma   90.00
#
_symmetry.space_group_name_H-M   'P 1'
#
loop_
_entity.id
_entity.type
_entity.pdbx_description
1 polymer ?
#
loop_
_entity_poly.entity_id
_entity_poly.type
_entity_poly.pdbx_seq_one_letter_code
_entity_poly.pdbx_strand_id
1 'polypeptide(L)'
;MLQAPHISTSRLTASVERSRLHRYRTCCESPSLNFWALQSWSYLDVGVNCSVLLSSAPGISSYPKGDYLAGCFGWAIGLCLGVWVAGGVSPAHINPAVTLAMATWRGFAWKKVPVFIFAQLLGGFVGAALVYGTYFHAIDTFEGGVGIRTLRTAGLFSAYSIGYMTNVSAFFTELLATAILVLVIV
;
A
#
# COMPACT_ATOMS: atom_id res chain seq x y z
N MET A 1 -22.32 -50.08 -27.51
CA MET A 1 -23.16 -49.16 -26.71
C MET A 1 -22.34 -48.72 -25.50
N LEU A 2 -21.80 -47.50 -25.49
CA LEU A 2 -21.01 -46.98 -24.37
C LEU A 2 -21.95 -46.43 -23.30
N GLN A 3 -21.87 -47.00 -22.10
CA GLN A 3 -22.71 -46.68 -20.95
C GLN A 3 -22.24 -45.37 -20.32
N ALA A 4 -23.11 -44.37 -20.24
CA ALA A 4 -22.78 -43.07 -19.65
C ALA A 4 -22.46 -43.23 -18.14
N PRO A 5 -21.42 -42.54 -17.62
CA PRO A 5 -21.00 -42.69 -16.23
C PRO A 5 -22.07 -42.17 -15.27
N HIS A 6 -22.39 -42.98 -14.25
CA HIS A 6 -23.39 -42.68 -13.23
C HIS A 6 -22.82 -41.69 -12.19
N ILE A 7 -23.03 -40.39 -12.40
CA ILE A 7 -22.58 -39.34 -11.47
C ILE A 7 -23.54 -39.30 -10.26
N SER A 8 -23.02 -39.51 -9.05
CA SER A 8 -23.82 -39.47 -7.83
C SER A 8 -24.29 -38.05 -7.50
N THR A 9 -25.54 -37.89 -7.06
CA THR A 9 -26.15 -36.61 -6.63
C THR A 9 -25.33 -35.88 -5.56
N SER A 10 -24.63 -36.62 -4.69
CA SER A 10 -23.69 -36.07 -3.69
C SER A 10 -22.47 -35.37 -4.29
N ARG A 11 -21.99 -35.81 -5.46
CA ARG A 11 -20.88 -35.16 -6.17
C ARG A 11 -21.32 -33.90 -6.89
N LEU A 12 -22.56 -33.87 -7.38
CA LEU A 12 -23.17 -32.68 -8.00
C LEU A 12 -23.41 -31.57 -6.99
N THR A 13 -23.92 -31.89 -5.80
CA THR A 13 -24.10 -30.89 -4.73
C THR A 13 -22.76 -30.35 -4.24
N ALA A 14 -21.77 -31.23 -4.01
CA ALA A 14 -20.43 -30.84 -3.62
C ALA A 14 -19.70 -29.98 -4.68
N SER A 15 -19.95 -30.19 -5.98
CA SER A 15 -19.35 -29.38 -7.05
C SER A 15 -20.02 -28.00 -7.18
N VAL A 16 -21.35 -27.94 -7.03
CA VAL A 16 -22.13 -26.70 -7.03
C VAL A 16 -21.79 -25.84 -5.82
N GLU A 17 -21.65 -26.45 -4.64
CA GLU A 17 -21.26 -25.76 -3.41
C GLU A 17 -19.82 -25.22 -3.50
N ARG A 18 -18.89 -26.02 -4.06
CA ARG A 18 -17.53 -25.54 -4.41
C ARG A 18 -17.56 -24.38 -5.40
N SER A 19 -18.45 -24.40 -6.40
CA SER A 19 -18.62 -23.32 -7.38
C SER A 19 -19.17 -22.05 -6.74
N ARG A 20 -20.12 -22.16 -5.79
CA ARG A 20 -20.66 -21.01 -5.04
C ARG A 20 -19.62 -20.43 -4.09
N LEU A 21 -18.92 -21.25 -3.32
CA LEU A 21 -17.82 -20.81 -2.43
C LEU A 21 -16.67 -20.17 -3.21
N HIS A 22 -16.34 -20.70 -4.38
CA HIS A 22 -15.35 -20.09 -5.28
C HIS A 22 -15.83 -18.73 -5.80
N ARG A 23 -17.13 -18.58 -6.12
CA ARG A 23 -17.76 -17.32 -6.54
C ARG A 23 -17.81 -16.28 -5.42
N TYR A 24 -18.11 -16.71 -4.19
CA TYR A 24 -18.03 -15.86 -3.00
C TYR A 24 -16.60 -15.43 -2.71
N ARG A 25 -15.60 -16.32 -2.83
CA ARG A 25 -14.17 -15.95 -2.70
C ARG A 25 -13.70 -14.99 -3.78
N THR A 26 -14.16 -15.13 -5.03
CA THR A 26 -13.85 -14.18 -6.12
C THR A 26 -14.63 -12.87 -6.01
N CYS A 27 -15.79 -12.83 -5.35
CA CYS A 27 -16.46 -11.59 -4.92
C CYS A 27 -15.78 -10.95 -3.71
N CYS A 28 -15.21 -11.75 -2.81
CA CYS A 28 -14.54 -11.32 -1.58
C CYS A 28 -13.04 -11.02 -1.75
N GLU A 29 -12.48 -11.06 -2.98
CA GLU A 29 -11.28 -10.31 -3.35
C GLU A 29 -11.59 -8.81 -3.21
N SER A 30 -11.74 -8.37 -1.97
CA SER A 30 -12.44 -7.14 -1.68
C SER A 30 -11.50 -5.96 -1.89
N PRO A 31 -11.88 -4.99 -2.75
CA PRO A 31 -11.18 -3.71 -2.83
C PRO A 31 -11.05 -3.06 -1.44
N SER A 32 -12.00 -3.29 -0.53
CA SER A 32 -11.95 -2.75 0.83
C SER A 32 -10.75 -3.26 1.65
N LEU A 33 -10.26 -4.47 1.41
CA LEU A 33 -9.07 -4.98 2.10
C LEU A 33 -7.79 -4.30 1.60
N ASN A 34 -7.74 -3.96 0.32
CA ASN A 34 -6.63 -3.15 -0.22
C ASN A 34 -6.68 -1.72 0.36
N PHE A 35 -7.87 -1.17 0.56
CA PHE A 35 -8.04 0.11 1.27
C PHE A 35 -7.46 0.05 2.68
N TRP A 36 -7.89 -0.92 3.51
CA TRP A 36 -7.41 -1.05 4.90
C TRP A 36 -5.92 -1.35 5.01
N ALA A 37 -5.39 -2.16 4.07
CA ALA A 37 -3.97 -2.45 4.01
C ALA A 37 -3.13 -1.21 3.67
N LEU A 38 -3.49 -0.44 2.64
CA LEU A 38 -2.82 0.82 2.28
C LEU A 38 -2.92 1.86 3.38
N GLN A 39 -4.10 1.99 3.99
CA GLN A 39 -4.34 2.87 5.13
C GLN A 39 -3.36 2.57 6.25
N SER A 40 -3.24 1.30 6.64
CA SER A 40 -2.40 0.86 7.75
C SER A 40 -0.91 1.08 7.45
N TRP A 41 -0.47 0.69 6.25
CA TRP A 41 0.91 0.92 5.82
C TRP A 41 1.25 2.41 5.74
N SER A 42 0.42 3.22 5.08
CA SER A 42 0.63 4.65 4.93
C SER A 42 0.65 5.38 6.27
N TYR A 43 -0.22 4.98 7.22
CA TYR A 43 -0.20 5.56 8.56
C TYR A 43 1.12 5.31 9.30
N LEU A 44 1.66 4.10 9.20
CA LEU A 44 2.92 3.73 9.86
C LEU A 44 4.14 4.35 9.17
N ASP A 45 4.15 4.36 7.83
CA ASP A 45 5.22 4.96 7.03
C ASP A 45 5.32 6.48 7.26
N VAL A 46 4.24 7.21 6.96
CA VAL A 46 4.22 8.66 7.15
C VAL A 46 4.44 8.99 8.64
N GLY A 47 3.91 8.17 9.55
CA GLY A 47 4.12 8.32 10.99
C GLY A 47 5.59 8.23 11.41
N VAL A 48 6.36 7.28 10.89
CA VAL A 48 7.80 7.18 11.20
C VAL A 48 8.57 8.34 10.56
N ASN A 49 8.23 8.74 9.34
CA ASN A 49 8.86 9.88 8.66
C ASN A 49 8.65 11.18 9.45
N CYS A 50 7.41 11.43 9.89
CA CYS A 50 7.08 12.56 10.75
C CYS A 50 7.84 12.50 12.08
N SER A 51 7.90 11.32 12.71
CA SER A 51 8.59 11.15 13.99
C SER A 51 10.08 11.48 13.89
N VAL A 52 10.76 11.00 12.85
CA VAL A 52 12.20 11.18 12.65
C VAL A 52 12.52 12.62 12.26
N LEU A 53 11.83 13.19 11.27
CA LEU A 53 12.15 14.53 10.78
C LEU A 53 11.73 15.61 11.76
N LEU A 54 10.50 15.57 12.29
CA LEU A 54 9.99 16.65 13.14
C LEU A 54 10.72 16.70 14.48
N SER A 55 11.11 15.55 15.03
CA SER A 55 11.90 15.51 16.27
C SER A 55 13.31 16.07 16.14
N SER A 56 13.83 16.23 14.92
CA SER A 56 15.12 16.90 14.69
C SER A 56 15.09 18.40 14.98
N ALA A 57 13.89 19.02 15.02
CA ALA A 57 13.75 20.42 15.36
C ALA A 57 13.71 20.63 16.90
N PRO A 58 14.55 21.53 17.45
CA PRO A 58 14.61 21.79 18.89
C PRO A 58 13.29 22.28 19.51
N GLY A 59 12.41 22.87 18.70
CA GLY A 59 11.10 23.35 19.13
C GLY A 59 10.05 22.26 19.34
N ILE A 60 10.36 21.01 18.96
CA ILE A 60 9.41 19.88 18.99
C ILE A 60 9.88 18.79 19.94
N SER A 61 11.18 18.48 19.95
CA SER A 61 11.77 17.51 20.87
C SER A 61 13.11 17.99 21.42
N SER A 62 13.40 17.62 22.67
CA SER A 62 14.70 17.92 23.29
C SER A 62 15.86 17.18 22.63
N TYR A 63 15.60 16.07 21.94
CA TYR A 63 16.58 15.29 21.21
C TYR A 63 15.92 14.56 20.03
N PRO A 64 16.67 14.32 18.92
CA PRO A 64 16.15 13.64 17.75
C PRO A 64 15.69 12.21 18.09
N LYS A 65 14.54 11.81 17.53
CA LYS A 65 13.90 10.51 17.74
C LYS A 65 14.00 9.69 16.45
N GLY A 66 15.11 8.95 16.33
CA GLY A 66 15.37 8.05 15.21
C GLY A 66 16.28 8.66 14.15
N ASP A 67 16.63 7.81 13.19
CA ASP A 67 17.57 8.08 12.11
C ASP A 67 17.04 7.51 10.78
N TYR A 68 17.83 7.64 9.71
CA TYR A 68 17.45 7.11 8.40
C TYR A 68 17.16 5.61 8.45
N LEU A 69 17.93 4.85 9.23
CA LEU A 69 17.75 3.41 9.38
C LEU A 69 16.41 3.07 10.06
N ALA A 70 16.03 3.82 11.09
CA ALA A 70 14.72 3.69 11.73
C ALA A 70 13.57 3.94 10.72
N GLY A 71 13.73 4.91 9.82
CA GLY A 71 12.79 5.15 8.72
C GLY A 71 12.66 3.95 7.79
N CYS A 72 13.78 3.40 7.31
CA CYS A 72 13.78 2.21 6.45
C CYS A 72 13.09 0.99 7.11
N PHE A 73 13.37 0.73 8.39
CA PHE A 73 12.71 -0.35 9.12
C PHE A 73 11.21 -0.08 9.35
N GLY A 74 10.84 1.15 9.70
CA GLY A 74 9.45 1.54 9.89
C GLY A 74 8.62 1.34 8.61
N TRP A 75 9.17 1.75 7.47
CA TRP A 75 8.55 1.50 6.16
C TRP A 75 8.38 0.00 5.88
N ALA A 76 9.43 -0.80 6.07
CA ALA A 76 9.40 -2.24 5.82
C ALA A 76 8.39 -2.98 6.72
N ILE A 77 8.37 -2.65 8.01
CA ILE A 77 7.41 -3.23 8.97
C ILE A 77 5.98 -2.80 8.63
N GLY A 78 5.78 -1.52 8.30
CA GLY A 78 4.48 -1.02 7.87
C GLY A 78 3.96 -1.77 6.64
N LEU A 79 4.83 -2.02 5.66
CA LEU A 79 4.48 -2.76 4.44
C LEU A 79 4.07 -4.19 4.79
N CYS A 80 4.87 -4.89 5.60
CA CYS A 80 4.57 -6.24 6.07
C CYS A 80 3.22 -6.32 6.79
N LEU A 81 2.91 -5.35 7.67
CA LEU A 81 1.63 -5.29 8.36
C LEU A 81 0.48 -5.02 7.39
N GLY A 82 0.66 -4.11 6.43
CA GLY A 82 -0.32 -3.87 5.36
C GLY A 82 -0.63 -5.14 4.56
N VAL A 83 0.40 -5.90 4.16
CA VAL A 83 0.24 -7.21 3.52
C VAL A 83 -0.52 -8.17 4.43
N TRP A 84 -0.22 -8.20 5.73
CA TRP A 84 -0.90 -9.08 6.68
C TRP A 84 -2.40 -8.76 6.80
N VAL A 85 -2.78 -7.47 6.81
CA VAL A 85 -4.20 -7.05 6.87
C VAL A 85 -5.00 -7.57 5.67
N ALA A 86 -4.43 -7.55 4.47
CA ALA A 86 -5.10 -8.08 3.28
C ALA A 86 -4.88 -9.58 3.05
N GLY A 87 -3.82 -10.14 3.66
CA GLY A 87 -3.33 -11.49 3.47
C GLY A 87 -4.35 -12.56 3.87
N GLY A 88 -4.51 -13.57 3.01
CA GLY A 88 -5.40 -14.71 3.24
C GLY A 88 -6.80 -14.58 2.65
N VAL A 89 -7.25 -13.37 2.28
CA VAL A 89 -8.58 -13.14 1.67
C VAL A 89 -8.51 -12.38 0.35
N SER A 90 -7.70 -11.32 0.29
CA SER A 90 -7.45 -10.55 -0.93
C SER A 90 -6.02 -10.84 -1.41
N PRO A 91 -5.73 -10.74 -2.73
CA PRO A 91 -4.37 -10.89 -3.24
C PRO A 91 -3.39 -9.79 -2.80
N ALA A 92 -3.73 -8.97 -1.79
CA ALA A 92 -2.85 -8.02 -1.09
C ALA A 92 -1.90 -7.24 -2.02
N HIS A 93 -2.41 -6.75 -3.15
CA HIS A 93 -1.57 -6.09 -4.15
C HIS A 93 -0.88 -4.85 -3.55
N ILE A 94 -1.65 -4.09 -2.75
CA ILE A 94 -1.22 -2.91 -1.99
C ILE A 94 -0.39 -1.87 -2.78
N ASN A 95 -0.41 -1.95 -4.10
CA ASN A 95 0.39 -1.17 -5.00
C ASN A 95 -0.26 -1.23 -6.41
N PRO A 96 -0.49 -0.07 -7.06
CA PRO A 96 -1.01 -0.03 -8.41
C PRO A 96 -0.15 -0.78 -9.44
N ALA A 97 1.18 -0.70 -9.34
CA ALA A 97 2.10 -1.39 -10.24
C ALA A 97 2.01 -2.92 -10.07
N VAL A 98 1.91 -3.41 -8.82
CA VAL A 98 1.68 -4.84 -8.54
C VAL A 98 0.31 -5.26 -9.07
N THR A 99 -0.73 -4.44 -8.93
CA THR A 99 -2.06 -4.73 -9.47
C THR A 99 -2.04 -4.90 -10.98
N LEU A 100 -1.29 -4.05 -11.69
CA LEU A 100 -1.09 -4.15 -13.13
C LEU A 100 -0.29 -5.41 -13.50
N ALA A 101 0.80 -5.69 -12.78
CA ALA A 101 1.63 -6.88 -13.00
C ALA A 101 0.85 -8.19 -12.78
N MET A 102 -0.03 -8.23 -11.77
CA MET A 102 -0.90 -9.37 -11.51
C MET A 102 -1.96 -9.53 -12.62
N ALA A 103 -2.44 -8.43 -13.21
CA ALA A 103 -3.38 -8.47 -14.33
C ALA A 103 -2.72 -8.91 -15.64
N THR A 104 -1.45 -8.58 -15.85
CA THR A 104 -0.69 -8.96 -17.05
C THR A 104 -0.20 -10.40 -16.99
N TRP A 105 0.39 -10.85 -15.87
CA TRP A 105 1.10 -12.13 -15.78
C TRP A 105 0.40 -13.22 -14.97
N ARG A 106 -0.44 -12.86 -13.99
CA ARG A 106 -1.06 -13.82 -13.05
C ARG A 106 -2.58 -13.98 -13.26
N GLY A 107 -3.14 -13.41 -14.32
CA GLY A 107 -4.54 -13.60 -14.71
C GLY A 107 -5.57 -12.86 -13.87
N PHE A 108 -5.17 -11.80 -13.15
CA PHE A 108 -6.11 -10.95 -12.42
C PHE A 108 -7.05 -10.21 -13.40
N ALA A 109 -8.35 -10.17 -13.08
CA ALA A 109 -9.33 -9.63 -13.99
C ALA A 109 -9.13 -8.12 -14.22
N TRP A 110 -8.83 -7.72 -15.45
CA TRP A 110 -8.63 -6.31 -15.85
C TRP A 110 -9.78 -5.38 -15.46
N LYS A 111 -11.01 -5.88 -15.43
CA LYS A 111 -12.19 -5.11 -14.99
C LYS A 111 -12.13 -4.68 -13.52
N LYS A 112 -11.37 -5.39 -12.68
CA LYS A 112 -11.20 -5.08 -11.25
C LYS A 112 -10.05 -4.12 -10.97
N VAL A 113 -9.11 -3.96 -11.92
CA VAL A 113 -7.90 -3.13 -11.75
C VAL A 113 -8.24 -1.69 -11.35
N PRO A 114 -9.17 -0.96 -12.01
CA PRO A 114 -9.46 0.42 -11.63
C PRO A 114 -10.02 0.54 -10.21
N VAL A 115 -10.85 -0.41 -9.79
CA VAL A 115 -11.46 -0.43 -8.45
C VAL A 115 -10.41 -0.70 -7.38
N PHE A 116 -9.45 -1.59 -7.66
CA PHE A 116 -8.33 -1.86 -6.76
C PHE A 116 -7.41 -0.65 -6.61
N ILE A 117 -7.02 -0.02 -7.73
CA ILE A 117 -6.17 1.19 -7.71
C ILE A 117 -6.89 2.30 -6.96
N PHE A 118 -8.18 2.53 -7.21
CA PHE A 118 -8.95 3.53 -6.49
C PHE A 118 -9.00 3.26 -4.98
N ALA A 119 -9.25 2.01 -4.57
CA ALA A 119 -9.25 1.64 -3.16
C ALA A 119 -7.86 1.82 -2.51
N GLN A 120 -6.78 1.54 -3.24
CA GLN A 120 -5.40 1.75 -2.77
C GLN A 120 -5.09 3.23 -2.59
N LEU A 121 -5.40 4.05 -3.59
CA LEU A 121 -5.19 5.51 -3.53
C LEU A 121 -5.99 6.13 -2.39
N LEU A 122 -7.25 5.72 -2.21
CA LEU A 122 -8.09 6.20 -1.11
C LEU A 122 -7.52 5.75 0.25
N GLY A 123 -7.05 4.50 0.37
CA GLY A 123 -6.43 4.00 1.59
C GLY A 123 -5.19 4.80 1.97
N GLY A 124 -4.28 5.03 1.01
CA GLY A 124 -3.09 5.85 1.21
C GLY A 124 -3.43 7.30 1.59
N PHE A 125 -4.41 7.90 0.91
CA PHE A 125 -4.86 9.25 1.22
C PHE A 125 -5.39 9.37 2.66
N VAL A 126 -6.28 8.46 3.08
CA VAL A 126 -6.82 8.50 4.46
C VAL A 126 -5.69 8.21 5.46
N GLY A 127 -4.75 7.32 5.15
CA GLY A 127 -3.59 7.03 6.00
C GLY A 127 -2.75 8.27 6.26
N ALA A 128 -2.37 8.96 5.19
CA ALA A 128 -1.66 10.24 5.25
C ALA A 128 -2.46 11.33 5.98
N ALA A 129 -3.77 11.44 5.73
CA ALA A 129 -4.62 12.43 6.38
C ALA A 129 -4.72 12.23 7.90
N LEU A 130 -4.79 10.98 8.37
CA LEU A 130 -4.77 10.68 9.81
C LEU A 130 -3.45 11.11 10.45
N VAL A 131 -2.32 10.81 9.80
CA VAL A 131 -1.01 11.25 10.33
C VAL A 131 -0.88 12.76 10.32
N TYR A 132 -1.33 13.43 9.26
CA TYR A 132 -1.36 14.89 9.22
C TYR A 132 -2.20 15.47 10.36
N GLY A 133 -3.36 14.88 10.68
CA GLY A 133 -4.16 15.27 11.84
C GLY A 133 -3.42 15.11 13.17
N THR A 134 -2.71 14.00 13.37
CA THR A 134 -1.92 13.72 14.58
C THR A 134 -0.72 14.66 14.74
N TYR A 135 -0.05 14.99 13.64
CA TYR A 135 1.18 15.80 13.63
C TYR A 135 0.95 17.28 13.26
N PHE A 136 -0.30 17.73 13.12
CA PHE A 136 -0.64 19.07 12.64
C PHE A 136 0.11 20.20 13.39
N HIS A 137 0.08 20.17 14.72
CA HIS A 137 0.75 21.16 15.57
C HIS A 137 2.28 21.07 15.50
N ALA A 138 2.83 19.87 15.36
CA ALA A 138 4.26 19.68 15.20
C ALA A 138 4.74 20.22 13.84
N ILE A 139 3.97 19.98 12.78
CA ILE A 139 4.23 20.53 11.44
C ILE A 139 4.16 22.06 11.45
N ASP A 140 3.15 22.66 12.07
CA ASP A 140 3.06 24.12 12.22
C ASP A 140 4.28 24.71 12.95
N THR A 141 4.69 24.09 14.06
CA THR A 141 5.88 24.51 14.80
C THR A 141 7.15 24.36 13.96
N PHE A 142 7.28 23.27 13.20
CA PHE A 142 8.44 22.99 12.34
C PHE A 142 8.58 24.00 11.20
N GLU A 143 7.46 24.39 10.60
CA GLU A 143 7.39 25.33 9.47
C GLU A 143 7.40 26.80 9.91
N GLY A 144 7.33 27.06 11.22
CA GLY A 144 7.43 28.41 11.79
C GLY A 144 6.10 29.16 11.90
N GLY A 145 4.96 28.46 11.79
CA GLY A 145 3.64 29.07 11.97
C GLY A 145 2.49 28.27 11.39
N VAL A 146 1.28 28.65 11.80
CA VAL A 146 0.03 28.02 11.37
C VAL A 146 -0.18 28.23 9.86
N GLY A 147 -0.43 27.14 9.15
CA GLY A 147 -0.78 27.18 7.72
C GLY A 147 0.40 27.36 6.76
N ILE A 148 1.63 27.41 7.26
CA ILE A 148 2.84 27.44 6.44
C ILE A 148 3.19 26.01 6.03
N ARG A 149 3.27 25.72 4.72
CA ARG A 149 3.62 24.39 4.20
C ARG A 149 4.69 24.53 3.13
N THR A 150 5.84 23.91 3.35
CA THR A 150 6.96 23.94 2.39
C THR A 150 7.26 22.54 1.83
N LEU A 151 8.13 22.48 0.83
CA LEU A 151 8.62 21.21 0.28
C LEU A 151 9.30 20.32 1.33
N ARG A 152 9.78 20.90 2.45
CA ARG A 152 10.43 20.14 3.53
C ARG A 152 9.46 19.22 4.26
N THR A 153 8.29 19.70 4.64
CA THR A 153 7.26 18.84 5.25
C THR A 153 6.42 18.11 4.22
N ALA A 154 6.32 18.61 2.98
CA ALA A 154 5.68 17.84 1.90
C ALA A 154 6.40 16.50 1.66
N GLY A 155 7.73 16.48 1.82
CA GLY A 155 8.55 15.26 1.73
C GLY A 155 8.25 14.17 2.75
N LEU A 156 7.46 14.48 3.79
CA LEU A 156 6.99 13.49 4.77
C LEU A 156 5.89 12.57 4.20
N PHE A 157 5.14 13.07 3.22
CA PHE A 157 3.94 12.42 2.68
C PHE A 157 4.15 11.87 1.27
N SER A 158 5.15 12.39 0.54
CA SER A 158 5.48 11.95 -0.82
C SER A 158 6.96 12.07 -1.11
N ALA A 159 7.49 11.20 -1.95
CA ALA A 159 8.88 11.27 -2.39
C ALA A 159 9.10 12.47 -3.32
N TYR A 160 10.20 13.20 -3.10
CA TYR A 160 10.68 14.25 -3.98
C TYR A 160 12.08 13.90 -4.49
N SER A 161 12.37 14.28 -5.73
CA SER A 161 13.71 14.10 -6.29
C SER A 161 14.72 14.99 -5.58
N ILE A 162 15.93 14.46 -5.38
CA ILE A 162 17.04 15.21 -4.79
C ILE A 162 17.58 16.17 -5.86
N GLY A 163 18.02 17.36 -5.47
CA GLY A 163 18.35 18.46 -6.39
C GLY A 163 19.43 18.19 -7.45
N TYR A 164 20.25 17.14 -7.30
CA TYR A 164 21.24 16.75 -8.31
C TYR A 164 20.69 15.75 -9.35
N MET A 165 19.51 15.17 -9.12
CA MET A 165 18.96 14.10 -9.96
C MET A 165 18.01 14.69 -11.02
N THR A 166 18.23 14.30 -12.28
CA THR A 166 17.35 14.71 -13.39
C THR A 166 16.07 13.88 -13.41
N ASN A 167 15.00 14.40 -14.03
CA ASN A 167 13.73 13.66 -14.18
C ASN A 167 13.91 12.31 -14.89
N VAL A 168 14.85 12.23 -15.83
CA VAL A 168 15.17 10.98 -16.55
C VAL A 168 15.81 9.97 -15.60
N SER A 169 16.79 10.42 -14.79
CA SER A 169 17.44 9.56 -13.80
C SER A 169 16.45 9.10 -12.73
N ALA A 170 15.57 9.98 -12.24
CA ALA A 170 14.52 9.64 -11.29
C ALA A 170 13.59 8.57 -11.87
N PHE A 171 13.13 8.73 -13.12
CA PHE A 171 12.30 7.74 -13.81
C PHE A 171 12.94 6.35 -13.85
N PHE A 172 14.20 6.24 -14.28
CA PHE A 172 14.88 4.95 -14.36
C PHE A 172 15.10 4.32 -12.99
N THR A 173 15.30 5.12 -11.95
CA THR A 173 15.47 4.64 -10.58
C THR A 173 14.18 4.00 -10.06
N GLU A 174 13.05 4.69 -10.22
CA GLU A 174 11.72 4.17 -9.84
C GLU A 174 11.31 2.97 -10.69
N LEU A 175 11.60 3.00 -12.00
CA LEU A 175 11.34 1.89 -12.91
C LEU A 175 12.09 0.63 -12.48
N LEU A 176 13.40 0.75 -12.24
CA LEU A 176 14.24 -0.37 -11.85
C LEU A 176 13.84 -0.93 -10.48
N ALA A 177 13.62 -0.05 -9.50
CA ALA A 177 13.20 -0.44 -8.15
C ALA A 177 11.86 -1.20 -8.19
N THR A 178 10.88 -0.66 -8.93
CA THR A 178 9.57 -1.29 -9.08
C THR A 178 9.65 -2.60 -9.86
N ALA A 179 10.51 -2.69 -10.89
CA ALA A 179 10.70 -3.92 -11.66
C ALA A 179 11.26 -5.05 -10.78
N ILE A 180 12.25 -4.76 -9.93
CA ILE A 180 12.80 -5.72 -8.98
C ILE A 180 11.73 -6.14 -7.96
N LEU A 181 10.98 -5.18 -7.40
CA LEU A 181 9.89 -5.46 -6.47
C LEU A 181 8.84 -6.40 -7.08
N VAL A 182 8.39 -6.09 -8.29
CA VAL A 182 7.40 -6.89 -9.02
C VAL A 182 7.97 -8.29 -9.33
N LEU A 183 9.23 -8.40 -9.74
CA LEU A 183 9.86 -9.70 -10.04
C LEU A 183 9.97 -10.61 -8.81
N VAL A 184 10.12 -10.03 -7.61
CA VAL A 184 10.17 -10.81 -6.36
C VAL A 184 8.77 -11.28 -5.94
N ILE A 185 7.73 -10.49 -6.22
CA ILE A 185 6.35 -10.77 -5.79
C ILE A 185 5.60 -11.67 -6.79
N VAL A 186 5.78 -11.41 -8.09
CA VAL A 186 5.00 -11.98 -9.21
C VAL A 186 5.71 -13.15 -9.82
#